data_AF-A0A1Y6CD45-F1
#
_entry.id   AF-A0A1Y6CD45-F1
#
_cell.length_a   1.000
_cell.length_b   1.000
_cell.length_c   1.000
_cell.angle_alpha   90.00
_cell.angle_beta   90.00
_cell.angle_gamma   90.00
#
_symmetry.space_group_name_H-M   'P 1'
#
loop_
_entity.id
_entity.type
_entity.pdbx_description
1 polymer ?
#
loop_
_entity_poly.entity_id
_entity_poly.type
_entity_poly.pdbx_seq_one_letter_code
_entity_poly.pdbx_strand_id
1 'polypeptide(L)'
;MKIITPQNVKIFSSAFHGVLAGVVVLALLVMISYGYTHELLILWGASVACGSYFGWLLGSWYVPIKGERLYFEPYVVTPIISLLSALVSGLLFMFTTEVTASAQNMFNLGSIFGGGIFIGLYAFVLTLPVTAIAGATVALYLYKFGGYQNQL
;
A
#
# COMPACT_ATOMS: atom_id res chain seq x y z
N MET A 1 17.22 -23.52 2.59
CA MET A 1 16.48 -22.25 2.41
C MET A 1 17.19 -21.45 1.33
N LYS A 2 16.47 -20.84 0.36
CA LYS A 2 17.10 -19.89 -0.58
C LYS A 2 17.69 -18.72 0.21
N ILE A 3 18.89 -18.27 -0.15
CA ILE A 3 19.54 -17.12 0.47
C ILE A 3 18.63 -15.89 0.27
N ILE A 4 18.34 -15.17 1.35
CA ILE A 4 17.58 -13.92 1.31
C ILE A 4 18.52 -12.83 0.78
N THR A 5 18.32 -12.44 -0.48
CA THR A 5 19.04 -11.31 -1.09
C THR A 5 18.15 -10.07 -1.07
N PRO A 6 18.72 -8.84 -1.06
CA PRO A 6 17.93 -7.61 -1.11
C PRO A 6 16.96 -7.57 -2.30
N GLN A 7 17.39 -8.08 -3.46
CA GLN A 7 16.55 -8.15 -4.66
C GLN A 7 15.35 -9.09 -4.46
N ASN A 8 15.56 -10.25 -3.85
CA ASN A 8 14.48 -11.19 -3.55
C ASN A 8 13.47 -10.55 -2.58
N VAL A 9 13.96 -9.86 -1.53
CA VAL A 9 13.08 -9.19 -0.55
C VAL A 9 12.24 -8.10 -1.22
N LYS A 10 12.82 -7.29 -2.11
CA LYS A 10 12.06 -6.28 -2.86
C LYS A 10 10.95 -6.88 -3.70
N ILE A 11 11.22 -8.00 -4.37
CA ILE A 11 10.21 -8.71 -5.18
C ILE A 11 9.09 -9.27 -4.29
N PHE A 12 9.45 -9.94 -3.19
CA PHE A 12 8.47 -10.49 -2.26
C PHE A 12 7.63 -9.38 -1.59
N SER A 13 8.25 -8.29 -1.16
CA SER A 13 7.58 -7.14 -0.58
C SER A 13 6.61 -6.51 -1.59
N SER A 14 7.04 -6.34 -2.85
CA SER A 14 6.18 -5.87 -3.93
C SER A 14 4.92 -6.74 -4.09
N ALA A 15 5.10 -8.05 -4.24
CA ALA A 15 3.98 -8.98 -4.37
C ALA A 15 3.07 -9.00 -3.14
N PHE A 16 3.65 -9.02 -1.94
CA PHE A 16 2.91 -9.00 -0.68
C PHE A 16 2.02 -7.76 -0.57
N HIS A 17 2.57 -6.57 -0.85
CA HIS A 17 1.82 -5.32 -0.76
C HIS A 17 0.78 -5.16 -1.87
N GLY A 18 1.08 -5.63 -3.09
CA GLY A 18 0.11 -5.69 -4.17
C GLY A 18 -1.10 -6.55 -3.81
N VAL A 19 -0.85 -7.75 -3.26
CA VAL A 19 -1.91 -8.66 -2.80
C VAL A 19 -2.68 -8.07 -1.62
N LEU A 20 -1.97 -7.51 -0.61
CA LEU A 20 -2.61 -6.90 0.55
C LEU A 20 -3.54 -5.75 0.13
N ALA A 21 -3.07 -4.85 -0.74
CA ALA A 21 -3.91 -3.78 -1.27
C ALA A 21 -5.09 -4.33 -2.09
N GLY A 22 -4.85 -5.34 -2.93
CA GLY A 22 -5.87 -5.96 -3.75
C GLY A 22 -7.01 -6.58 -2.94
N VAL A 23 -6.69 -7.26 -1.84
CA VAL A 23 -7.68 -7.86 -0.94
C VAL A 23 -8.41 -6.79 -0.12
N VAL A 24 -7.66 -5.88 0.50
CA VAL A 24 -8.22 -4.88 1.42
C VAL A 24 -9.09 -3.88 0.70
N VAL A 25 -8.64 -3.35 -0.44
CA VAL A 25 -9.43 -2.38 -1.22
C VAL A 25 -10.65 -3.04 -1.82
N LEU A 26 -10.54 -4.28 -2.30
CA LEU A 26 -11.71 -5.02 -2.78
C LEU A 26 -12.74 -5.24 -1.65
N ALA A 27 -12.30 -5.59 -0.44
CA ALA A 27 -13.18 -5.73 0.71
C ALA A 27 -13.87 -4.40 1.07
N LEU A 28 -13.13 -3.28 1.06
CA LEU A 28 -13.71 -1.96 1.25
C LEU A 28 -14.75 -1.67 0.17
N LEU A 29 -14.43 -1.85 -1.11
CA LEU A 29 -15.36 -1.59 -2.22
C LEU A 29 -16.68 -2.35 -2.08
N VAL A 30 -16.64 -3.61 -1.65
CA VAL A 30 -17.84 -4.43 -1.40
C VAL A 30 -18.68 -3.88 -0.24
N MET A 31 -18.07 -3.22 0.76
CA MET A 31 -18.79 -2.62 1.88
C MET A 31 -19.47 -1.29 1.55
N ILE A 32 -18.90 -0.50 0.62
CA ILE A 32 -19.37 0.87 0.32
C ILE A 32 -20.16 0.98 -0.99
N SER A 33 -20.09 0.01 -1.90
CA SER A 33 -20.75 0.12 -3.21
C SER A 33 -21.88 -0.91 -3.38
N TYR A 34 -23.05 -0.41 -3.79
CA TYR A 34 -24.17 -1.20 -4.33
C TYR A 34 -24.07 -1.38 -5.87
N GLY A 35 -22.94 -0.97 -6.47
CA GLY A 35 -22.72 -1.04 -7.91
C GLY A 35 -21.27 -0.73 -8.29
N TYR A 36 -20.75 -1.43 -9.30
CA TYR A 36 -19.39 -1.24 -9.81
C TYR A 36 -19.38 -0.13 -10.87
N THR A 37 -18.65 0.96 -10.60
CA THR A 37 -18.34 1.97 -11.62
C THR A 37 -16.91 1.78 -12.13
N HIS A 38 -16.59 2.27 -13.33
CA HIS A 38 -15.26 2.07 -13.90
C HIS A 38 -14.15 2.74 -13.07
N GLU A 39 -14.47 3.84 -12.37
CA GLU A 39 -13.55 4.58 -11.51
C GLU A 39 -13.14 3.75 -10.31
N LEU A 40 -14.04 2.91 -9.78
CA LEU A 40 -13.74 1.99 -8.69
C LEU A 40 -12.80 0.85 -9.14
N LEU A 41 -12.92 0.39 -10.38
CA LEU A 41 -11.96 -0.57 -10.96
C LEU A 41 -10.58 0.07 -11.13
N ILE A 42 -10.53 1.32 -11.55
CA ILE A 42 -9.28 2.09 -11.64
C ILE A 42 -8.67 2.28 -10.25
N LEU A 43 -9.47 2.64 -9.24
CA LEU A 43 -9.02 2.77 -7.85
C LEU A 43 -8.43 1.45 -7.33
N TRP A 44 -9.10 0.32 -7.59
CA TRP A 44 -8.60 -0.99 -7.19
C TRP A 44 -7.28 -1.32 -7.88
N GLY A 45 -7.20 -1.17 -9.20
CA GLY A 45 -5.98 -1.41 -9.97
C GLY A 45 -4.82 -0.49 -9.57
N ALA A 46 -5.10 0.79 -9.35
CA ALA A 46 -4.14 1.77 -8.87
C ALA A 46 -3.61 1.38 -7.48
N SER A 47 -4.49 0.93 -6.58
CA SER A 47 -4.09 0.49 -5.23
C SER A 47 -3.16 -0.71 -5.26
N VAL A 48 -3.41 -1.69 -6.14
CA VAL A 48 -2.54 -2.86 -6.34
C VAL A 48 -1.19 -2.42 -6.92
N ALA A 49 -1.20 -1.55 -7.93
CA ALA A 49 0.01 -1.04 -8.57
C ALA A 49 0.87 -0.21 -7.60
N CYS A 50 0.25 0.73 -6.87
CA CYS A 50 0.92 1.55 -5.87
C CYS A 50 1.42 0.72 -4.70
N GLY A 51 0.64 -0.25 -4.22
CA GLY A 51 1.08 -1.20 -3.19
C GLY A 51 2.32 -1.97 -3.64
N SER A 52 2.29 -2.50 -4.87
CA SER A 52 3.43 -3.22 -5.46
C SER A 52 4.66 -2.32 -5.63
N TYR A 53 4.47 -1.09 -6.10
CA TYR A 53 5.55 -0.13 -6.34
C TYR A 53 6.22 0.30 -5.03
N PHE A 54 5.45 0.78 -4.05
CA PHE A 54 6.00 1.18 -2.76
C PHE A 54 6.54 -0.01 -1.96
N GLY A 55 5.92 -1.19 -2.10
CA GLY A 55 6.44 -2.45 -1.59
C GLY A 55 7.82 -2.79 -2.15
N TRP A 56 8.04 -2.58 -3.45
CA TRP A 56 9.35 -2.77 -4.06
C TRP A 56 10.37 -1.70 -3.61
N LEU A 57 9.96 -0.43 -3.59
CA LEU A 57 10.80 0.72 -3.26
C LEU A 57 11.33 0.64 -1.83
N LEU A 58 10.44 0.35 -0.88
CA LEU A 58 10.73 0.24 0.54
C LEU A 58 11.01 -1.20 0.99
N GLY A 59 11.04 -2.16 0.06
CA GLY A 59 11.20 -3.58 0.40
C GLY A 59 12.51 -3.90 1.11
N SER A 60 13.58 -3.14 0.88
CA SER A 60 14.83 -3.31 1.63
C SER A 60 14.70 -3.00 3.12
N TRP A 61 13.68 -2.25 3.52
CA TRP A 61 13.40 -1.94 4.93
C TRP A 61 12.76 -3.11 5.66
N TYR A 62 12.43 -4.22 4.97
CA TYR A 62 12.00 -5.47 5.60
C TYR A 62 13.16 -6.33 6.09
N VAL A 63 14.41 -5.97 5.80
CA VAL A 63 15.58 -6.71 6.31
C VAL A 63 15.90 -6.16 7.69
N PRO A 64 15.56 -6.87 8.79
CA PRO A 64 15.90 -6.41 10.11
C PRO A 64 17.43 -6.40 10.29
N ILE A 65 17.96 -5.24 10.64
CA ILE A 65 19.36 -5.04 10.98
C ILE A 65 19.52 -5.27 12.48
N LYS A 66 20.40 -6.20 12.85
CA LYS A 66 20.63 -6.54 14.27
C LYS A 66 21.17 -5.31 15.01
N GLY A 67 20.33 -4.69 15.86
CA GLY A 67 20.68 -3.49 16.63
C GLY A 67 19.76 -2.29 16.40
N GLU A 68 19.06 -2.25 15.26
CA GLU A 68 18.17 -1.13 14.87
C GLU A 68 16.69 -1.55 14.97
N ARG A 69 16.19 -1.67 16.20
CA ARG A 69 14.89 -2.29 16.53
C ARG A 69 13.64 -1.40 16.31
N LEU A 70 13.74 -0.26 15.64
CA LEU A 70 12.60 0.67 15.56
C LEU A 70 12.34 1.31 14.19
N TYR A 71 13.39 1.56 13.39
CA TYR A 71 13.23 2.34 12.15
C TYR A 71 12.91 1.48 10.91
N PHE A 72 13.25 0.19 10.93
CA PHE A 72 13.15 -0.71 9.78
C PHE A 72 12.40 -2.01 10.12
N GLU A 73 11.44 -1.94 11.04
CA GLU A 73 10.65 -3.11 11.39
C GLU A 73 9.45 -3.26 10.45
N PRO A 74 9.15 -4.48 9.96
CA PRO A 74 8.02 -4.71 9.05
C PRO A 74 6.66 -4.18 9.55
N TYR A 75 6.43 -4.11 10.87
CA TYR A 75 5.20 -3.54 11.43
C TYR A 75 5.11 -2.01 11.30
N VAL A 76 6.22 -1.31 11.07
CA VAL A 76 6.26 0.13 10.77
C VAL A 76 6.22 0.34 9.26
N VAL A 77 7.01 -0.43 8.52
CA VAL A 77 7.14 -0.33 7.06
C VAL A 77 5.82 -0.64 6.36
N THR A 78 5.06 -1.62 6.88
CA THR A 78 3.79 -2.03 6.26
C THR A 78 2.75 -0.89 6.25
N PRO A 79 2.43 -0.23 7.39
CA PRO A 79 1.58 0.95 7.41
C PRO A 79 2.09 2.11 6.54
N ILE A 80 3.41 2.37 6.48
CA ILE A 80 3.96 3.45 5.64
C ILE A 80 3.67 3.18 4.16
N ILE A 81 3.91 1.96 3.69
CA ILE A 81 3.62 1.56 2.31
C ILE A 81 2.12 1.68 2.02
N SER A 82 1.28 1.26 2.95
CA SER A 82 -0.18 1.39 2.82
C SER A 82 -0.65 2.84 2.78
N LEU A 83 -0.09 3.73 3.60
CA LEU A 83 -0.38 5.17 3.58
C LEU A 83 0.00 5.78 2.22
N LEU A 84 1.23 5.56 1.76
CA LEU A 84 1.71 6.09 0.48
C LEU A 84 0.87 5.56 -0.68
N SER A 85 0.54 4.26 -0.66
CA SER A 85 -0.32 3.64 -1.67
C SER A 85 -1.72 4.25 -1.66
N ALA A 86 -2.33 4.43 -0.50
CA ALA A 86 -3.68 5.00 -0.37
C ALA A 86 -3.72 6.46 -0.83
N LEU A 87 -2.72 7.27 -0.50
CA LEU A 87 -2.63 8.67 -0.93
C LEU A 87 -2.52 8.76 -2.47
N VAL A 88 -1.61 8.02 -3.09
CA VAL A 88 -1.43 8.07 -4.55
C VAL A 88 -2.65 7.51 -5.28
N SER A 89 -3.23 6.41 -4.76
CA SER A 89 -4.43 5.81 -5.37
C SER A 89 -5.66 6.70 -5.23
N GLY A 90 -5.81 7.40 -4.11
CA GLY A 90 -6.86 8.40 -3.90
C GLY A 90 -6.74 9.58 -4.86
N LEU A 91 -5.52 10.09 -5.07
CA LEU A 91 -5.25 11.13 -6.07
C LEU A 91 -5.56 10.66 -7.49
N LEU A 92 -5.14 9.44 -7.86
CA LEU A 92 -5.44 8.85 -9.17
C LEU A 92 -6.93 8.65 -9.38
N PHE A 93 -7.65 8.16 -8.38
CA PHE A 93 -9.10 7.99 -8.44
C PHE A 93 -9.82 9.32 -8.68
N MET A 94 -9.48 10.35 -7.90
CA MET A 94 -10.10 11.68 -8.08
C MET A 94 -9.70 12.33 -9.39
N PHE A 95 -8.45 12.15 -9.84
CA PHE A 95 -8.03 12.58 -11.18
C PHE A 95 -8.90 11.92 -12.26
N THR A 96 -9.10 10.60 -12.21
CA THR A 96 -9.92 9.91 -13.20
C THR A 96 -11.40 10.29 -13.11
N THR A 97 -11.92 10.51 -11.92
CA THR A 97 -13.30 10.99 -11.71
C THR A 97 -13.49 12.37 -12.32
N GLU A 98 -12.56 13.29 -12.08
CA GLU A 98 -12.59 14.64 -12.64
C GLU A 98 -12.41 14.64 -14.16
N VAL A 99 -11.51 13.82 -14.71
CA VAL A 99 -11.34 13.70 -16.17
C VAL A 99 -12.63 13.17 -16.81
N THR A 100 -13.22 12.12 -16.26
CA THR A 100 -14.47 11.55 -16.77
C THR A 100 -15.64 12.53 -16.63
N ALA A 101 -15.75 13.25 -15.50
CA ALA A 101 -16.77 14.27 -15.28
C ALA A 101 -16.55 15.54 -16.12
N SER A 102 -15.30 15.89 -16.43
CA SER A 102 -14.94 17.11 -17.18
C SER A 102 -15.41 17.14 -18.63
N ALA A 103 -15.91 16.01 -19.16
CA ALA A 103 -16.73 16.01 -20.38
C ALA A 103 -17.98 16.93 -20.24
N GLN A 104 -18.31 17.36 -19.01
CA GLN A 104 -19.36 18.31 -18.65
C GLN A 104 -18.83 19.71 -18.24
N ASN A 105 -17.62 20.10 -18.67
CA ASN A 105 -17.06 21.48 -18.70
C ASN A 105 -16.41 22.13 -17.46
N MET A 106 -16.04 21.43 -16.39
CA MET A 106 -15.17 22.04 -15.34
C MET A 106 -14.22 21.02 -14.71
N PHE A 107 -12.99 20.89 -15.23
CA PHE A 107 -11.91 20.16 -14.57
C PHE A 107 -11.41 20.97 -13.34
N ASN A 108 -11.51 20.40 -12.13
CA ASN A 108 -11.11 21.10 -10.92
C ASN A 108 -9.90 20.42 -10.24
N LEU A 109 -8.73 21.03 -10.39
CA LEU A 109 -7.49 20.54 -9.76
C LEU A 109 -7.57 20.52 -8.22
N GLY A 110 -8.31 21.45 -7.61
CA GLY A 110 -8.52 21.50 -6.16
C GLY A 110 -9.31 20.30 -5.63
N SER A 111 -10.27 19.81 -6.41
CA SER A 111 -11.03 18.59 -6.11
C SER A 111 -10.13 17.34 -6.12
N ILE A 112 -9.17 17.29 -7.04
CA ILE A 112 -8.21 16.19 -7.15
C ILE A 112 -7.33 16.10 -5.91
N PHE A 113 -6.67 17.20 -5.55
CA PHE A 113 -5.77 17.21 -4.39
C PHE A 113 -6.54 17.08 -3.08
N GLY A 114 -7.58 17.90 -2.87
CA GLY A 114 -8.35 17.89 -1.63
C GLY A 114 -9.12 16.58 -1.44
N GLY A 115 -9.90 16.17 -2.44
CA GLY A 115 -10.68 14.93 -2.40
C GLY A 115 -9.78 13.70 -2.41
N GLY A 116 -8.72 13.69 -3.21
CA GLY A 116 -7.86 12.51 -3.35
C GLY A 116 -7.05 12.23 -2.09
N ILE A 117 -6.49 13.27 -1.46
CA ILE A 117 -5.82 13.15 -0.16
C ILE A 117 -6.82 12.72 0.92
N PHE A 118 -8.01 13.32 0.95
CA PHE A 118 -9.03 12.97 1.94
C PHE A 118 -9.45 11.50 1.83
N ILE A 119 -9.78 11.02 0.62
CA ILE A 119 -10.14 9.62 0.37
C ILE A 119 -8.98 8.69 0.74
N GLY A 120 -7.75 9.04 0.34
CA GLY A 120 -6.56 8.25 0.65
C GLY A 120 -6.31 8.12 2.16
N LEU A 121 -6.38 9.22 2.91
CA LEU A 121 -6.24 9.21 4.37
C LEU A 121 -7.36 8.42 5.05
N TYR A 122 -8.60 8.62 4.60
CA TYR A 122 -9.75 7.90 5.15
C TYR A 122 -9.61 6.38 4.95
N ALA A 123 -9.27 5.96 3.73
CA ALA A 123 -9.00 4.56 3.43
C ALA A 123 -7.81 4.01 4.24
N PHE A 124 -6.75 4.79 4.43
CA PHE A 124 -5.63 4.39 5.28
C PHE A 124 -6.06 4.15 6.73
N VAL A 125 -6.83 5.07 7.33
CA VAL A 125 -7.31 4.93 8.72
C VAL A 125 -8.14 3.67 8.89
N LEU A 126 -9.03 3.36 7.95
CA LEU A 126 -9.85 2.14 7.98
C LEU A 126 -9.01 0.86 7.85
N THR A 127 -7.88 0.93 7.14
CA THR A 127 -7.05 -0.24 6.84
C THR A 127 -5.85 -0.38 7.77
N LEU A 128 -5.57 0.63 8.58
CA LEU A 128 -4.46 0.67 9.53
C LEU A 128 -4.40 -0.56 10.44
N PRO A 129 -5.49 -1.05 11.07
CA PRO A 129 -5.43 -2.25 11.90
C PRO A 129 -4.96 -3.48 11.13
N VAL A 130 -5.45 -3.67 9.91
CA VAL A 130 -5.09 -4.81 9.05
C VAL A 130 -3.62 -4.74 8.64
N THR A 131 -3.16 -3.55 8.24
CA THR A 131 -1.77 -3.36 7.79
C THR A 131 -0.76 -3.51 8.94
N ALA A 132 -1.11 -3.05 10.14
CA ALA A 132 -0.30 -3.24 11.34
C ALA A 132 -0.18 -4.72 11.73
N ILE A 133 -1.30 -5.46 11.74
CA ILE A 133 -1.31 -6.91 12.06
C ILE A 133 -0.53 -7.70 11.01
N ALA A 134 -0.71 -7.39 9.72
CA ALA A 134 0.01 -8.04 8.64
C ALA A 134 1.52 -7.79 8.76
N GLY A 135 1.93 -6.55 9.00
CA GLY A 135 3.33 -6.20 9.22
C GLY A 135 3.95 -6.88 10.45
N ALA A 136 3.23 -6.93 11.58
CA ALA A 136 3.67 -7.65 12.77
C ALA A 136 3.83 -9.15 12.52
N THR A 137 2.91 -9.76 11.77
CA THR A 137 2.99 -11.18 11.40
C THR A 137 4.20 -11.47 10.54
N VAL A 138 4.49 -10.61 9.56
CA VAL A 138 5.71 -10.73 8.73
C VAL A 138 6.98 -10.54 9.57
N ALA A 139 7.00 -9.58 10.49
CA ALA A 139 8.13 -9.39 11.41
C ALA A 139 8.41 -10.67 12.22
N LEU A 140 7.38 -11.24 12.86
CA LEU A 140 7.51 -12.48 13.63
C LEU A 140 8.02 -13.65 12.78
N TYR A 141 7.55 -13.77 11.54
CA TYR A 141 8.03 -14.78 10.60
C TYR A 141 9.52 -14.60 10.29
N LEU A 142 9.94 -13.38 9.92
CA LEU A 142 11.34 -13.09 9.59
C LEU A 142 12.28 -13.30 10.78
N TYR A 143 11.80 -12.98 12.00
CA TYR A 143 12.52 -13.21 13.25
C TYR A 143 12.71 -14.70 13.56
N LYS A 144 11.68 -15.51 13.34
CA LYS A 144 11.75 -16.96 13.60
C LYS A 144 12.61 -17.71 12.58
N PHE A 145 12.59 -17.30 11.31
CA PHE A 145 13.21 -18.05 10.21
C PHE A 145 14.51 -17.42 9.67
N GLY A 146 15.11 -16.48 10.40
CA GLY A 146 16.50 -16.06 10.19
C GLY A 146 16.73 -14.99 9.13
N GLY A 147 15.79 -14.05 8.95
CA GLY A 147 15.89 -12.94 7.98
C GLY A 147 16.88 -11.82 8.34
N TYR A 148 17.82 -12.03 9.26
CA TYR A 148 18.72 -10.98 9.73
C TYR A 148 19.99 -10.91 8.89
N GLN A 149 20.35 -9.71 8.45
CA GLN A 149 21.72 -9.41 8.11
C GLN A 149 22.50 -9.18 9.42
N ASN A 150 23.62 -9.90 9.59
CA ASN A 150 24.59 -9.52 10.59
C ASN A 150 25.21 -8.19 10.14
N GLN A 151 25.20 -7.17 11.01
CA GLN A 151 26.06 -6.00 10.84
C GLN A 151 27.51 -6.53 10.83
N LEU A 152 28.16 -6.47 9.68
CA LEU A 152 29.61 -6.61 9.56
C LEU A 152 30.25 -5.30 9.98
#